data_AF-A0A2R6L0X5-F1
#
_entry.id   AF-A0A2R6L0X5-F1
#
_cell.length_a   1.000
_cell.length_b   1.000
_cell.length_c   1.000
_cell.angle_alpha   90.00
_cell.angle_beta   90.00
_cell.angle_gamma   90.00
#
_symmetry.space_group_name_H-M   'P 1'
#
loop_
_entity.id
_entity.type
_entity.pdbx_description
1 polymer ?
#
loop_
_entity_poly.entity_id
_entity_poly.type
_entity_poly.pdbx_seq_one_letter_code
_entity_poly.pdbx_strand_id
1 'polypeptide(L)' 'MNRMHRAVRATVSVLGGLFGGFTLAFLLSPDPTGVMPVFVGTVLTVGFAVALYLKLGEEATA' A
#
# COMPACT_ATOMS: atom_id res chain seq x y z
N MET A 1 1.16 -11.89 21.44
CA MET A 1 1.89 -11.20 20.34
C MET A 1 2.47 -9.88 20.85
N ASN A 2 3.80 -9.79 20.93
CA ASN A 2 4.52 -8.67 21.54
C ASN A 2 4.34 -7.37 20.72
N ARG A 3 4.37 -6.19 21.36
CA ARG A 3 4.16 -4.89 20.68
C ARG A 3 5.13 -4.68 19.51
N MET A 4 6.39 -5.09 19.66
CA MET A 4 7.38 -5.06 18.57
C MET A 4 6.95 -5.87 17.35
N HIS A 5 6.35 -7.05 17.55
CA HIS A 5 5.93 -7.89 16.42
C HIS A 5 4.79 -7.24 15.63
N ARG A 6 3.85 -6.55 16.31
CA ARG A 6 2.80 -5.76 15.65
C ARG A 6 3.37 -4.58 14.88
N ALA A 7 4.32 -3.85 15.48
CA ALA A 7 4.96 -2.71 14.83
C ALA A 7 5.73 -3.14 13.57
N VAL A 8 6.56 -4.18 13.66
CA VAL A 8 7.30 -4.72 12.52
C VAL A 8 6.36 -5.16 11.40
N ARG A 9 5.29 -5.88 11.73
CA ARG A 9 4.31 -6.32 10.73
C ARG A 9 3.62 -5.14 10.05
N ALA A 10 3.21 -4.13 10.80
CA ALA A 10 2.63 -2.91 10.23
C ALA A 10 3.63 -2.19 9.32
N THR A 11 4.88 -2.02 9.75
CA THR A 11 5.93 -1.41 8.95
C THR A 11 6.19 -2.17 7.65
N VAL A 12 6.29 -3.50 7.70
CA VAL A 12 6.48 -4.34 6.51
C VAL A 12 5.30 -4.22 5.55
N SER A 13 4.07 -4.21 6.06
CA SER A 13 2.88 -4.02 5.21
C SER A 13 2.84 -2.65 4.54
N VAL A 14 3.18 -1.59 5.27
CA VAL A 14 3.24 -0.23 4.71
C VAL A 14 4.33 -0.12 3.65
N LEU A 15 5.54 -0.62 3.94
CA LEU A 15 6.65 -0.60 2.98
C LEU A 15 6.34 -1.43 1.74
N GLY A 16 5.74 -2.60 1.89
CA GLY A 16 5.32 -3.45 0.77
C GLY A 16 4.28 -2.78 -0.11
N GLY A 17 3.26 -2.15 0.50
CA GLY A 17 2.24 -1.39 -0.23
C GLY A 17 2.82 -0.18 -0.97
N LEU A 18 3.74 0.55 -0.35
CA LEU A 18 4.40 1.71 -0.95
C LEU A 18 5.28 1.30 -2.13
N PHE A 19 6.07 0.23 -1.96
CA PHE A 19 6.94 -0.30 -3.01
C PHE A 19 6.13 -0.82 -4.21
N GLY A 20 5.07 -1.59 -3.96
CA GLY A 20 4.19 -2.09 -5.02
C GLY A 20 3.47 -0.97 -5.77
N GLY A 21 2.86 -0.03 -5.03
CA GLY A 21 2.16 1.11 -5.62
C GLY A 21 3.07 2.00 -6.47
N PHE A 22 4.26 2.32 -5.96
CA PHE A 22 5.26 3.10 -6.67
C PHE A 22 5.76 2.39 -7.95
N THR A 23 6.06 1.09 -7.86
CA THR A 23 6.52 0.30 -9.01
C THR A 23 5.49 0.27 -10.14
N LEU A 24 4.21 0.05 -9.79
CA LEU A 24 3.12 0.06 -10.77
C LEU A 24 2.93 1.45 -11.40
N ALA A 25 3.03 2.51 -10.61
CA ALA A 25 2.90 3.87 -11.10
C ALA A 25 4.03 4.24 -12.07
N PHE A 26 5.29 3.86 -11.76
CA PHE A 26 6.43 4.05 -12.65
C PHE A 26 6.31 3.24 -13.95
N LEU A 27 5.80 2.01 -13.87
CA LEU A 27 5.59 1.15 -15.03
C LEU A 27 4.54 1.75 -16.00
N LEU A 28 3.46 2.30 -15.46
CA LEU A 28 2.35 2.84 -16.25
C LEU A 28 2.59 4.28 -16.73
N SER A 29 3.40 5.05 -16.02
CA SER A 29 3.77 6.43 -16.37
C SER A 29 5.25 6.65 -16.09
N PRO A 30 6.15 6.32 -17.04
CA PRO A 30 7.57 6.51 -16.88
C PRO A 30 7.90 8.02 -16.90
N ASP A 31 7.90 8.61 -15.70
CA ASP A 31 8.28 10.00 -15.46
C ASP A 31 9.70 10.03 -14.85
N PRO A 32 10.70 10.62 -15.54
CA PRO A 32 12.08 10.67 -15.06
C PRO A 32 12.26 11.51 -13.79
N THR A 33 11.29 12.36 -13.45
CA THR A 33 11.32 13.15 -12.21
C THR A 33 10.77 12.37 -11.01
N GLY A 34 10.05 11.27 -11.24
CA GLY A 34 9.44 10.44 -10.21
C GLY A 34 8.27 11.10 -9.47
N VAL A 35 7.89 12.33 -9.80
CA VAL A 35 6.84 13.08 -9.09
C VAL A 35 5.46 12.44 -9.35
N MET A 36 5.14 12.14 -10.62
CA MET A 36 3.89 11.47 -10.97
C MET A 36 3.82 10.05 -10.39
N PRO A 37 4.87 9.21 -10.46
CA PRO A 37 4.88 7.91 -9.82
C PRO A 37 4.72 7.93 -8.30
N VAL A 38 5.29 8.91 -7.59
CA VAL A 38 5.06 9.06 -6.14
C VAL A 38 3.61 9.39 -5.85
N PHE A 39 3.03 10.36 -6.56
CA PHE A 39 1.62 10.75 -6.36
C PHE A 39 0.67 9.60 -6.67
N VAL A 40 0.79 9.01 -7.87
CA VAL A 40 -0.07 7.91 -8.33
C VAL A 40 0.13 6.67 -7.45
N GLY A 41 1.37 6.32 -7.13
CA GLY A 41 1.69 5.19 -6.26
C GLY A 41 1.09 5.35 -4.87
N THR A 42 1.16 6.55 -4.28
CA THR A 42 0.55 6.84 -2.97
C THR A 42 -0.98 6.68 -3.01
N VAL A 43 -1.63 7.24 -4.04
CA VAL A 43 -3.08 7.12 -4.21
C VAL A 43 -3.50 5.66 -4.37
N LEU A 44 -2.77 4.88 -5.18
CA LEU A 44 -3.02 3.46 -5.34
C LEU A 44 -2.82 2.69 -4.04
N THR A 45 -1.74 2.94 -3.30
CA THR A 45 -1.48 2.28 -2.01
C THR A 45 -2.61 2.55 -1.01
N VAL A 46 -3.08 3.81 -0.90
CA VAL A 46 -4.22 4.15 -0.02
C VAL A 46 -5.50 3.47 -0.49
N GLY A 47 -5.79 3.50 -1.80
CA GLY A 47 -6.97 2.86 -2.38
C GLY A 47 -6.99 1.34 -2.12
N PHE A 48 -5.87 0.65 -2.35
CA PHE A 48 -5.72 -0.76 -2.05
C PHE A 48 -5.87 -1.07 -0.56
N ALA A 49 -5.25 -0.26 0.31
CA ALA A 49 -5.36 -0.46 1.75
C ALA A 49 -6.82 -0.36 2.21
N VAL A 50 -7.57 0.66 1.75
CA VAL A 50 -9.00 0.81 2.07
C VAL A 50 -9.80 -0.38 1.55
N ALA A 51 -9.61 -0.79 0.29
CA ALA A 51 -10.33 -1.91 -0.29
C ALA A 51 -10.07 -3.22 0.46
N LEU A 52 -8.81 -3.49 0.86
CA LEU A 52 -8.44 -4.66 1.64
C LEU A 52 -9.04 -4.64 3.05
N TYR A 53 -9.05 -3.48 3.71
CA TYR A 53 -9.68 -3.34 5.03
C TYR A 53 -11.20 -3.56 4.97
N LEU A 54 -11.88 -3.03 3.95
CA LEU A 54 -13.31 -3.25 3.76
C LEU A 54 -13.60 -4.74 3.52
N LYS A 55 -12.86 -5.39 2.62
CA LYS A 55 -13.02 -6.82 2.34
C LYS A 55 -12.78 -7.70 3.57
N LEU A 56 -11.73 -7.40 4.33
CA LEU A 56 -11.45 -8.12 5.57
C LEU A 56 -12.54 -7.90 6.63
N GLY A 57 -13.14 -6.71 6.67
CA GLY A 57 -14.29 -6.40 7.52
C GLY A 57 -15.53 -7.20 7.14
N GLU A 58 -15.84 -7.30 5.85
CA GLU A 58 -16.94 -8.14 5.34
C GLU A 58 -16.77 -9.61 5.76
N GLU A 59 -15.57 -10.18 5.55
CA GLU A 59 -15.28 -11.57 5.90
C GLU A 59 -15.31 -11.83 7.42
N ALA A 60 -15.00 -10.84 8.26
CA ALA A 60 -15.05 -10.98 9.71
C ALA A 60 -16.49 -10.97 10.28
N THR A 61 -17.48 -10.54 9.47
CA THR A 61 -18.90 -10.46 9.85
C THR A 61 -19.78 -11.53 9.20
N ALA A 62 -19.23 -12.30 8.27
CA ALA A 62 -19.88 -13.44 7.61
C ALA A 62 -19.70 -14.73 8.43
#